data_AF-A0A3E4ZCX4-F1
#
_entry.id   AF-A0A3E4ZCX4-F1
#
_cell.length_a   1.000
_cell.length_b   1.000
_cell.length_c   1.000
_cell.angle_alpha   90.00
_cell.angle_beta   90.00
_cell.angle_gamma   90.00
#
_symmetry.space_group_name_H-M   'P 1'
#
loop_
_entity.id
_entity.type
_entity.pdbx_description
1 polymer ?
#
loop_
_entity_poly.entity_id
_entity_poly.type
_entity_poly.pdbx_seq_one_letter_code
_entity_poly.pdbx_strand_id
1 'polypeptide(L)'
;MKKNWLYSILMAIPLMSGLTACNNEDDPNPNPYPEPTTTYGAYIVNTGNSGANDGSIQWFDMENQTVSNDLYLTQNSEGFGDLQDLCVYGSKMYAIGSESSKIEILDLKGKLIKKLLLTTEDGKPKGPRYVTSGEGCVFFTATDGTVSRLDTLTQEITGMAQLGYQYPEALTYANGKLYVNISNRANSGYIGQMVALVNPKSMEKESEIPVKLNPYTIIFDGKDGYVYVVSNGNYAGTPGLPEEQWVYQTLQRIDVQTNQVEEVCNATYAAKKGDNIYVLYAEYYLPERNSCFVYNVKTKEKKEFINIEDIPSPGGIAVDPVSEDVYIINQPYGSLNDVYIYSKDGQFKKKIETGIYTTNIRFLAE
;
A
#
# COMPACT_ATOMS: atom_id res chain seq x y z
N MET A 1 35.45 36.63 -70.62
CA MET A 1 34.68 37.64 -71.38
C MET A 1 33.23 37.19 -71.45
N LYS A 2 32.28 38.01 -70.95
CA LYS A 2 30.84 38.20 -71.30
C LYS A 2 29.96 36.93 -71.46
N LYS A 3 28.69 36.83 -71.02
CA LYS A 3 27.68 37.69 -70.40
C LYS A 3 26.48 36.77 -70.04
N ASN A 4 25.70 37.15 -69.02
CA ASN A 4 24.47 36.48 -68.53
C ASN A 4 23.21 36.74 -69.38
N TRP A 5 22.09 36.07 -68.95
CA TRP A 5 20.63 36.34 -69.10
C TRP A 5 19.85 35.45 -70.10
N LEU A 6 18.58 35.02 -69.92
CA LEU A 6 17.39 35.36 -69.08
C LEU A 6 16.48 34.07 -69.01
N TYR A 7 15.96 33.61 -67.84
CA TYR A 7 14.60 33.77 -67.24
C TYR A 7 13.41 32.91 -67.76
N SER A 8 12.62 32.47 -66.75
CA SER A 8 11.16 32.12 -66.74
C SER A 8 10.80 30.67 -67.14
N ILE A 9 9.91 29.92 -66.49
CA ILE A 9 8.55 30.21 -65.97
C ILE A 9 8.16 29.21 -64.85
N LEU A 10 7.49 29.71 -63.81
CA LEU A 10 6.65 28.96 -62.85
C LEU A 10 5.38 28.42 -63.55
N MET A 11 4.95 27.18 -63.27
CA MET A 11 3.56 26.90 -62.85
C MET A 11 3.35 25.42 -62.46
N ALA A 12 2.75 25.26 -61.29
CA ALA A 12 2.31 24.02 -60.65
C ALA A 12 0.95 23.52 -61.19
N ILE A 13 0.42 22.46 -60.53
CA ILE A 13 -0.97 21.97 -60.41
C ILE A 13 -1.08 20.47 -60.83
N PRO A 14 -1.80 19.59 -60.11
CA PRO A 14 -1.68 19.18 -58.70
C PRO A 14 -1.72 17.62 -58.55
N LEU A 15 -1.01 17.00 -57.58
CA LEU A 15 -1.29 15.60 -57.23
C LEU A 15 -2.54 15.55 -56.35
N MET A 16 -3.65 15.08 -56.94
CA MET A 16 -4.92 14.86 -56.28
C MET A 16 -4.79 13.68 -55.29
N SER A 17 -4.76 14.04 -54.01
CA SER A 17 -5.29 13.34 -52.84
C SER A 17 -5.93 11.96 -53.05
N GLY A 18 -5.21 10.94 -52.59
CA GLY A 18 -5.77 9.69 -52.09
C GLY A 18 -5.23 9.41 -50.68
N LEU A 19 -5.50 10.32 -49.74
CA LEU A 19 -5.31 10.05 -48.31
C LEU A 19 -6.54 9.27 -47.84
N THR A 20 -6.42 7.95 -47.76
CA THR A 20 -7.31 7.16 -46.92
C THR A 20 -6.99 7.51 -45.48
N ALA A 21 -7.83 8.35 -44.87
CA ALA A 21 -7.85 8.52 -43.43
C ALA A 21 -8.32 7.19 -42.83
N CYS A 22 -7.39 6.42 -42.26
CA CYS A 22 -7.77 5.38 -41.31
C CYS A 22 -8.37 6.10 -40.10
N ASN A 23 -9.68 5.97 -39.94
CA ASN A 23 -10.39 6.40 -38.75
C ASN A 23 -10.06 5.37 -37.65
N ASN A 24 -8.96 5.57 -36.93
CA ASN A 24 -8.58 4.74 -35.80
C ASN A 24 -9.32 5.20 -34.54
N GLU A 25 -10.65 5.16 -34.55
CA GLU A 25 -11.47 5.41 -33.35
C GLU A 25 -11.76 4.12 -32.55
N ASP A 26 -11.27 2.96 -33.01
CA ASP A 26 -11.52 1.65 -32.39
C ASP A 26 -10.25 0.90 -31.96
N ASP A 27 -9.10 1.57 -31.84
CA ASP A 27 -7.93 0.91 -31.24
C ASP A 27 -8.12 0.90 -29.72
N PRO A 28 -8.21 -0.28 -29.04
CA PRO A 28 -8.36 -0.34 -27.60
C PRO A 28 -7.18 0.40 -26.99
N ASN A 29 -7.46 1.52 -26.33
CA ASN A 29 -6.47 2.35 -25.69
C ASN A 29 -5.61 1.43 -24.79
N PRO A 30 -4.31 1.23 -25.08
CA PRO A 30 -3.51 0.25 -24.37
C PRO A 30 -3.55 0.57 -22.89
N ASN A 31 -3.97 -0.39 -22.07
CA ASN A 31 -4.00 -0.20 -20.62
C ASN A 31 -2.55 0.12 -20.18
N PRO A 32 -2.29 1.32 -19.62
CA PRO A 32 -0.94 1.71 -19.22
C PRO A 32 -0.38 0.84 -18.08
N TYR A 33 -1.21 0.01 -17.45
CA TYR A 33 -0.84 -0.97 -16.43
C TYR A 33 -1.41 -2.34 -16.81
N PRO A 34 -0.69 -3.16 -17.59
CA PRO A 34 -1.14 -4.52 -17.88
C PRO A 34 -1.36 -5.27 -16.56
N GLU A 35 -2.48 -5.99 -16.46
CA GLU A 35 -2.73 -6.87 -15.32
C GLU A 35 -1.67 -7.99 -15.33
N PRO A 36 -1.04 -8.31 -14.19
CA PRO A 36 -0.05 -9.37 -14.13
C PRO A 36 -0.70 -10.71 -14.51
N THR A 37 0.06 -11.58 -15.19
CA THR A 37 -0.43 -12.92 -15.57
C THR A 37 0.13 -14.03 -14.68
N THR A 38 1.17 -13.73 -13.91
CA THR A 38 1.86 -14.68 -13.04
C THR A 38 2.23 -14.02 -11.71
N THR A 39 1.91 -14.69 -10.60
CA THR A 39 2.48 -14.39 -9.28
C THR A 39 3.59 -15.39 -8.97
N TYR A 40 4.80 -14.89 -8.71
CA TYR A 40 5.95 -15.74 -8.36
C TYR A 40 5.93 -16.17 -6.89
N GLY A 41 5.36 -15.34 -6.03
CA GLY A 41 5.25 -15.57 -4.60
C GLY A 41 4.94 -14.29 -3.84
N ALA A 42 5.14 -14.31 -2.53
CA ALA A 42 4.89 -13.15 -1.69
C ALA A 42 5.90 -13.03 -0.54
N TYR A 43 6.28 -11.79 -0.21
CA TYR A 43 6.99 -11.51 1.03
C TYR A 43 5.99 -11.36 2.16
N ILE A 44 6.21 -12.13 3.23
CA ILE A 44 5.46 -12.05 4.47
C ILE A 44 6.26 -11.19 5.44
N VAL A 45 5.64 -10.12 5.91
CA VAL A 45 6.25 -9.10 6.77
C VAL A 45 5.81 -9.33 8.21
N ASN A 46 6.77 -9.66 9.07
CA ASN A 46 6.55 -9.92 10.49
C ASN A 46 7.26 -8.82 11.30
N THR A 47 6.51 -8.05 12.08
CA THR A 47 7.12 -6.91 12.79
C THR A 47 7.91 -7.32 14.02
N GLY A 48 7.64 -8.53 14.54
CA GLY A 48 8.19 -8.96 15.81
C GLY A 48 7.53 -8.29 17.01
N ASN A 49 8.02 -8.65 18.20
CA ASN A 49 7.66 -8.00 19.45
C ASN A 49 8.53 -6.77 19.68
N SER A 50 7.95 -5.73 20.29
CA SER A 50 8.70 -4.52 20.67
C SER A 50 9.91 -4.87 21.53
N GLY A 51 11.09 -4.39 21.13
CA GLY A 51 12.36 -4.62 21.82
C GLY A 51 12.96 -6.03 21.71
N ALA A 52 12.34 -6.99 21.03
CA ALA A 52 12.80 -8.38 20.99
C ALA A 52 13.77 -8.72 19.84
N ASN A 53 13.89 -7.85 18.83
CA ASN A 53 14.74 -8.06 17.65
C ASN A 53 14.39 -9.36 16.88
N ASP A 54 13.10 -9.64 16.76
CA ASP A 54 12.51 -10.83 16.13
C ASP A 54 11.63 -10.50 14.90
N GLY A 55 11.72 -9.26 14.39
CA GLY A 55 11.16 -8.89 13.09
C GLY A 55 11.86 -9.65 11.95
N SER A 56 11.08 -10.11 10.98
CA SER A 56 11.57 -11.00 9.91
C SER A 56 10.85 -10.80 8.58
N ILE A 57 11.53 -11.16 7.50
CA ILE A 57 10.98 -11.18 6.14
C ILE A 57 11.00 -12.63 5.65
N GLN A 58 9.84 -13.23 5.41
CA GLN A 58 9.75 -14.58 4.85
C GLN A 58 9.27 -14.55 3.41
N TRP A 59 9.64 -15.55 2.61
CA TRP A 59 9.15 -15.77 1.26
C TRP A 59 8.14 -16.91 1.23
N PHE A 60 6.94 -16.64 0.73
CA PHE A 60 6.02 -17.68 0.30
C PHE A 60 6.25 -17.98 -1.18
N ASP A 61 6.78 -19.16 -1.46
CA ASP A 61 7.02 -19.66 -2.81
C ASP A 61 5.71 -20.19 -3.41
N MET A 62 5.26 -19.57 -4.50
CA MET A 62 3.98 -19.95 -5.12
C MET A 62 4.06 -21.29 -5.85
N GLU A 63 5.23 -21.67 -6.39
CA GLU A 63 5.41 -22.93 -7.11
C GLU A 63 5.47 -24.10 -6.13
N ASN A 64 6.33 -23.99 -5.11
CA ASN A 64 6.58 -25.03 -4.12
C ASN A 64 5.56 -25.03 -2.98
N GLN A 65 4.79 -23.95 -2.84
CA GLN A 65 3.78 -23.78 -1.80
C GLN A 65 4.40 -23.86 -0.39
N THR A 66 5.60 -23.30 -0.20
CA THR A 66 6.37 -23.33 1.05
C THR A 66 6.71 -21.93 1.55
N VAL A 67 6.81 -21.78 2.88
CA VAL A 67 7.32 -20.55 3.52
C VAL A 67 8.79 -20.75 3.89
N SER A 68 9.62 -19.76 3.59
CA SER A 68 11.04 -19.77 3.96
C SER A 68 11.27 -19.41 5.44
N ASN A 69 12.49 -19.68 5.91
CA ASN A 69 13.02 -18.99 7.09
C ASN A 69 13.17 -17.48 6.82
N ASP A 70 13.54 -16.70 7.84
CA ASP A 70 13.82 -15.28 7.68
C ASP A 70 14.95 -15.04 6.65
N LEU A 71 14.58 -14.40 5.54
CA LEU A 71 15.49 -14.04 4.45
C LEU A 71 16.57 -13.07 4.94
N TYR A 72 16.20 -12.08 5.77
CA TYR A 72 17.15 -11.06 6.21
C TYR A 72 18.22 -11.68 7.11
N LEU A 73 17.81 -12.41 8.16
CA LEU A 73 18.75 -13.13 9.01
C LEU A 73 19.62 -14.11 8.22
N THR A 74 19.04 -14.84 7.27
CA THR A 74 19.78 -15.81 6.44
C THR A 74 20.88 -15.15 5.60
N GLN A 75 20.59 -13.98 4.99
CA GLN A 75 21.56 -13.32 4.11
C GLN A 75 22.57 -12.42 4.84
N ASN A 76 22.23 -11.91 6.03
CA ASN A 76 23.02 -10.88 6.71
C ASN A 76 23.62 -11.36 8.04
N SER A 77 23.23 -12.53 8.55
CA SER A 77 23.67 -13.07 9.85
C SER A 77 23.38 -12.17 11.06
N GLU A 78 22.44 -11.24 10.91
CA GLU A 78 21.90 -10.37 11.95
C GLU A 78 20.38 -10.26 11.78
N GLY A 79 19.64 -10.08 12.88
CA GLY A 79 18.20 -9.81 12.84
C GLY A 79 17.91 -8.41 12.29
N PHE A 80 16.76 -8.23 11.65
CA PHE A 80 16.37 -6.91 11.16
C PHE A 80 16.09 -5.92 12.30
N GLY A 81 15.58 -6.42 13.43
CA GLY A 81 15.07 -5.58 14.52
C GLY A 81 13.56 -5.50 14.50
N ASP A 82 13.10 -4.28 14.42
CA ASP A 82 11.72 -3.80 14.54
C ASP A 82 11.13 -3.48 13.16
N LEU A 83 11.06 -4.49 12.29
CA LEU A 83 10.50 -4.32 10.94
C LEU A 83 9.08 -3.75 11.03
N GLN A 84 8.79 -2.65 10.36
CA GLN A 84 7.47 -2.02 10.42
C GLN A 84 6.69 -2.22 9.12
N ASP A 85 7.33 -1.99 7.98
CA ASP A 85 6.72 -2.10 6.67
C ASP A 85 7.79 -2.37 5.60
N LEU A 86 7.35 -2.87 4.46
CA LEU A 86 8.18 -3.21 3.32
C LEU A 86 7.43 -2.94 2.03
N CYS A 87 8.09 -2.31 1.06
CA CYS A 87 7.63 -2.31 -0.32
C CYS A 87 8.66 -2.97 -1.23
N VAL A 88 8.16 -3.58 -2.31
CA VAL A 88 8.99 -4.13 -3.39
C VAL A 88 8.87 -3.18 -4.58
N TYR A 89 10.01 -2.79 -5.16
CA TYR A 89 10.00 -1.94 -6.35
C TYR A 89 11.20 -2.25 -7.24
N GLY A 90 10.91 -2.55 -8.51
CA GLY A 90 11.91 -3.08 -9.43
C GLY A 90 12.57 -4.34 -8.87
N SER A 91 13.90 -4.34 -8.81
CA SER A 91 14.69 -5.49 -8.36
C SER A 91 15.09 -5.43 -6.87
N LYS A 92 14.41 -4.63 -6.05
CA LYS A 92 14.80 -4.38 -4.65
C LYS A 92 13.61 -4.37 -3.71
N MET A 93 13.89 -4.63 -2.44
CA MET A 93 12.99 -4.36 -1.32
C MET A 93 13.46 -3.14 -0.54
N TYR A 94 12.52 -2.41 0.02
CA TYR A 94 12.76 -1.25 0.87
C TYR A 94 12.03 -1.49 2.19
N ALA A 95 12.79 -1.76 3.24
CA ALA A 95 12.28 -2.18 4.54
C ALA A 95 12.50 -1.07 5.58
N ILE A 96 11.46 -0.78 6.37
CA ILE A 96 11.49 0.25 7.41
C ILE A 96 11.66 -0.38 8.79
N GLY A 97 12.52 0.19 9.62
CA GLY A 97 12.53 -0.01 11.08
C GLY A 97 12.13 1.27 11.81
N SER A 98 11.02 1.23 12.56
CA SER A 98 10.46 2.40 13.26
C SER A 98 11.32 2.86 14.44
N GLU A 99 11.50 2.01 15.44
CA GLU A 99 12.29 2.23 16.66
C GLU A 99 13.78 2.33 16.34
N SER A 100 14.30 1.51 15.42
CA SER A 100 15.69 1.62 14.95
C SER A 100 15.92 2.80 13.99
N SER A 101 14.86 3.51 13.62
CA SER A 101 14.85 4.72 12.81
C SER A 101 15.71 4.62 11.56
N LYS A 102 15.39 3.63 10.72
CA LYS A 102 16.16 3.29 9.52
C LYS A 102 15.27 2.91 8.35
N ILE A 103 15.81 3.06 7.15
CA ILE A 103 15.36 2.37 5.95
C ILE A 103 16.52 1.55 5.38
N GLU A 104 16.25 0.29 5.05
CA GLU A 104 17.22 -0.62 4.47
C GLU A 104 16.78 -1.04 3.07
N ILE A 105 17.72 -0.96 2.13
CA ILE A 105 17.55 -1.39 0.76
C ILE A 105 18.14 -2.79 0.65
N LEU A 106 17.32 -3.75 0.23
CA LEU A 106 17.69 -5.15 0.11
C LEU A 106 17.55 -5.61 -1.35
N ASP A 107 18.30 -6.64 -1.74
CA ASP A 107 17.92 -7.40 -2.94
C ASP A 107 16.65 -8.25 -2.67
N LEU A 108 16.09 -8.86 -3.71
CA LEU A 108 14.90 -9.71 -3.59
C LEU A 108 15.13 -10.99 -2.74
N LYS A 109 16.38 -11.31 -2.39
CA LYS A 109 16.70 -12.45 -1.52
C LYS A 109 16.89 -12.04 -0.06
N GLY A 110 16.71 -10.76 0.27
CA GLY A 110 16.86 -10.21 1.62
C GLY A 110 18.27 -9.77 1.98
N LYS A 111 19.22 -9.76 1.04
CA LYS A 111 20.59 -9.32 1.30
C LYS A 111 20.66 -7.79 1.37
N LEU A 112 21.29 -7.27 2.42
CA LEU A 112 21.51 -5.84 2.60
C LEU A 112 22.37 -5.26 1.47
N ILE A 113 21.83 -4.25 0.79
CA ILE A 113 22.55 -3.42 -0.19
C ILE A 113 23.00 -2.13 0.47
N LYS A 114 22.09 -1.45 1.19
CA LYS A 114 22.36 -0.16 1.81
C LYS A 114 21.48 0.07 3.03
N LYS A 115 22.06 0.65 4.08
CA LYS A 115 21.37 1.05 5.31
C LYS A 115 21.42 2.58 5.43
N LEU A 116 20.27 3.21 5.61
CA LEU A 116 20.14 4.65 5.83
C LEU A 116 19.54 4.89 7.21
N LEU A 117 20.30 5.53 8.09
CA LEU A 117 19.79 5.99 9.39
C LEU A 117 19.04 7.30 9.20
N LEU A 118 17.89 7.42 9.88
CA LEU A 118 16.95 8.51 9.72
C LEU A 118 16.91 9.33 11.00
N THR A 119 17.63 10.44 11.00
CA THR A 119 17.62 11.39 12.12
C THR A 119 17.19 12.78 11.66
N THR A 120 16.64 13.55 12.59
CA THR A 120 16.48 14.99 12.47
C THR A 120 17.85 15.69 12.52
N GLU A 121 17.89 17.00 12.24
CA GLU A 121 19.12 17.79 12.32
C GLU A 121 19.72 17.83 13.74
N ASP A 122 18.87 17.78 14.77
CA ASP A 122 19.29 17.69 16.18
C ASP A 122 19.58 16.25 16.63
N GLY A 123 19.64 15.29 15.71
CA GLY A 123 20.09 13.92 15.94
C GLY A 123 19.03 13.00 16.57
N LYS A 124 17.76 13.39 16.63
CA LYS A 124 16.68 12.54 17.15
C LYS A 124 16.22 11.54 16.09
N PRO A 125 15.78 10.33 16.47
CA PRO A 125 15.18 9.38 15.55
C PRO A 125 13.89 9.96 14.95
N LYS A 126 13.70 9.81 13.65
CA LYS A 126 12.50 10.28 12.92
C LYS A 126 11.29 9.35 13.09
N GLY A 127 11.54 8.07 13.36
CA GLY A 127 10.48 7.07 13.49
C GLY A 127 9.75 6.83 12.15
N PRO A 128 10.39 6.31 11.11
CA PRO A 128 9.74 5.97 9.84
C PRO A 128 8.60 4.97 10.06
N ARG A 129 7.51 5.07 9.29
CA ARG A 129 6.26 4.31 9.53
C ARG A 129 5.90 3.40 8.36
N TYR A 130 5.48 3.94 7.23
CA TYR A 130 5.05 3.12 6.08
C TYR A 130 5.79 3.51 4.82
N VAL A 131 5.86 2.58 3.87
CA VAL A 131 6.60 2.76 2.62
C VAL A 131 5.75 2.37 1.41
N THR A 132 5.82 3.20 0.37
CA THR A 132 5.24 2.91 -0.94
C THR A 132 6.23 3.28 -2.05
N SER A 133 5.88 2.99 -3.29
CA SER A 133 6.70 3.32 -4.46
C SER A 133 5.85 3.85 -5.61
N GLY A 134 6.48 4.64 -6.47
CA GLY A 134 5.84 5.26 -7.63
C GLY A 134 6.81 6.15 -8.41
N GLU A 135 6.64 6.26 -9.72
CA GLU A 135 7.46 7.12 -10.60
C GLU A 135 8.99 6.96 -10.42
N GLY A 136 9.50 5.73 -10.27
CA GLY A 136 10.93 5.49 -10.10
C GLY A 136 11.48 5.81 -8.70
N CYS A 137 10.61 6.18 -7.76
CA CYS A 137 10.96 6.58 -6.40
C CYS A 137 10.30 5.67 -5.36
N VAL A 138 10.85 5.73 -4.16
CA VAL A 138 10.26 5.17 -2.94
C VAL A 138 9.89 6.33 -2.02
N PHE A 139 8.73 6.24 -1.37
CA PHE A 139 8.23 7.26 -0.47
C PHE A 139 7.92 6.64 0.88
N PHE A 140 8.24 7.34 1.95
CA PHE A 140 7.93 6.85 3.29
C PHE A 140 7.55 7.95 4.27
N THR A 141 6.63 7.63 5.17
CA THR A 141 6.20 8.50 6.26
C THR A 141 7.11 8.35 7.47
N ALA A 142 7.15 9.36 8.34
CA ALA A 142 7.83 9.29 9.63
C ALA A 142 7.07 10.07 10.72
N THR A 143 7.18 9.63 11.98
CA THR A 143 6.41 10.18 13.11
C THR A 143 6.65 11.67 13.37
N ASP A 144 7.79 12.19 12.91
CA ASP A 144 8.14 13.61 12.94
C ASP A 144 7.28 14.49 12.00
N GLY A 145 6.34 13.88 11.28
CA GLY A 145 5.39 14.60 10.45
C GLY A 145 5.79 14.76 9.00
N THR A 146 6.74 13.95 8.54
CA THR A 146 7.32 14.07 7.20
C THR A 146 6.91 12.93 6.28
N VAL A 147 6.92 13.22 4.97
CA VAL A 147 7.05 12.21 3.91
C VAL A 147 8.36 12.45 3.18
N SER A 148 9.21 11.44 3.10
CA SER A 148 10.49 11.50 2.40
C SER A 148 10.43 10.77 1.06
N ARG A 149 11.21 11.25 0.09
CA ARG A 149 11.43 10.61 -1.21
C ARG A 149 12.84 10.06 -1.27
N LEU A 150 12.95 8.78 -1.60
CA LEU A 150 14.19 8.08 -1.91
C LEU A 150 14.23 7.79 -3.42
N ASP A 151 15.30 8.23 -4.08
CA ASP A 151 15.54 7.93 -5.48
C ASP A 151 16.17 6.54 -5.62
N THR A 152 15.60 5.69 -6.47
CA THR A 152 15.94 4.25 -6.50
C THR A 152 17.22 3.93 -7.28
N LEU A 153 17.71 4.88 -8.07
CA LEU A 153 18.96 4.77 -8.84
C LEU A 153 20.16 5.15 -7.97
N THR A 154 20.09 6.34 -7.35
CA THR A 154 21.13 6.86 -6.45
C THR A 154 21.07 6.23 -5.07
N GLN A 155 19.91 5.69 -4.68
CA GLN A 155 19.66 5.14 -3.34
C GLN A 155 19.83 6.18 -2.23
N GLU A 156 19.55 7.44 -2.54
CA GLU A 156 19.62 8.56 -1.61
C GLU A 156 18.24 9.18 -1.36
N ILE A 157 18.09 9.80 -0.20
CA ILE A 157 16.93 10.63 0.09
C ILE A 157 17.11 11.94 -0.68
N THR A 158 16.19 12.23 -1.60
CA THR A 158 16.28 13.36 -2.54
C THR A 158 15.20 14.41 -2.34
N GLY A 159 14.34 14.25 -1.33
CA GLY A 159 13.31 15.24 -1.01
C GLY A 159 12.51 14.86 0.22
N MET A 160 11.84 15.85 0.80
CA MET A 160 11.02 15.70 2.00
C MET A 160 9.93 16.76 2.01
N ALA A 161 8.71 16.34 2.34
CA ALA A 161 7.56 17.20 2.58
C ALA A 161 7.24 17.23 4.08
N GLN A 162 7.03 18.41 4.65
CA GLN A 162 6.44 18.54 5.99
C GLN A 162 4.92 18.60 5.87
N LEU A 163 4.21 17.75 6.63
CA LEU A 163 2.76 17.65 6.55
C LEU A 163 2.03 18.62 7.50
N GLY A 164 2.72 19.16 8.51
CA GLY A 164 2.12 20.03 9.53
C GLY A 164 1.40 19.28 10.66
N TYR A 165 1.51 17.96 10.70
CA TYR A 165 1.00 17.08 11.76
C TYR A 165 2.08 16.10 12.19
N GLN A 166 1.95 15.48 13.35
CA GLN A 166 2.78 14.35 13.76
C GLN A 166 2.07 13.03 13.42
N TYR A 167 2.82 11.93 13.39
CA TYR A 167 2.29 10.58 13.14
C TYR A 167 1.48 10.43 11.85
N PRO A 168 2.02 10.79 10.67
CA PRO A 168 1.53 10.24 9.42
C PRO A 168 1.75 8.72 9.39
N GLU A 169 0.77 7.98 8.88
CA GLU A 169 0.76 6.53 8.87
C GLU A 169 0.86 6.01 7.44
N ALA A 170 -0.05 5.14 6.99
CA ALA A 170 0.05 4.52 5.69
C ALA A 170 -0.07 5.54 4.55
N LEU A 171 0.57 5.24 3.43
CA LEU A 171 0.55 6.07 2.23
C LEU A 171 0.45 5.21 0.97
N THR A 172 -0.12 5.78 -0.09
CA THR A 172 -0.15 5.17 -1.42
C THR A 172 0.13 6.20 -2.50
N TYR A 173 0.73 5.77 -3.60
CA TYR A 173 0.86 6.57 -4.81
C TYR A 173 -0.29 6.23 -5.77
N ALA A 174 -1.08 7.25 -6.14
CA ALA A 174 -2.18 7.11 -7.09
C ALA A 174 -2.36 8.41 -7.88
N ASN A 175 -2.67 8.31 -9.16
CA ASN A 175 -3.00 9.46 -10.01
C ASN A 175 -1.98 10.62 -9.92
N GLY A 176 -0.68 10.32 -9.89
CA GLY A 176 0.38 11.33 -9.83
C GLY A 176 0.58 12.00 -8.45
N LYS A 177 -0.09 11.51 -7.40
CA LYS A 177 -0.02 12.08 -6.05
C LYS A 177 0.24 11.01 -5.00
N LEU A 178 0.82 11.42 -3.89
CA LEU A 178 0.85 10.61 -2.67
C LEU A 178 -0.36 10.98 -1.82
N TYR A 179 -1.12 9.96 -1.43
CA TYR A 179 -2.18 10.06 -0.45
C TYR A 179 -1.63 9.52 0.87
N VAL A 180 -1.69 10.32 1.94
CA VAL A 180 -1.02 10.02 3.21
C VAL A 180 -2.02 10.11 4.35
N ASN A 181 -2.23 9.00 5.06
CA ASN A 181 -3.09 8.97 6.24
C ASN A 181 -2.51 9.81 7.38
N ILE A 182 -3.32 10.72 7.92
CA ILE A 182 -2.96 11.54 9.08
C ILE A 182 -3.78 11.05 10.27
N SER A 183 -3.24 10.10 11.04
CA SER A 183 -3.88 9.61 12.27
C SER A 183 -3.74 10.61 13.43
N ASN A 184 -2.67 11.42 13.39
CA ASN A 184 -2.34 12.47 14.35
C ASN A 184 -2.54 12.02 15.80
N ARG A 185 -1.64 11.16 16.27
CA ARG A 185 -1.64 10.68 17.64
C ARG A 185 -1.41 11.84 18.62
N ALA A 186 -2.37 12.07 19.52
CA ALA A 186 -2.32 13.07 20.56
C ALA A 186 -2.59 12.40 21.92
N ASN A 187 -1.62 12.47 22.84
CA ASN A 187 -1.66 11.76 24.13
C ASN A 187 -1.96 10.25 23.95
N SER A 188 -3.02 9.76 24.59
CA SER A 188 -3.48 8.36 24.52
C SER A 188 -4.47 8.07 23.38
N GLY A 189 -4.75 9.03 22.49
CA GLY A 189 -5.73 8.86 21.41
C GLY A 189 -5.24 9.33 20.04
N TYR A 190 -6.10 9.13 19.04
CA TYR A 190 -5.89 9.57 17.66
C TYR A 190 -6.98 10.59 17.30
N ILE A 191 -6.59 11.78 16.87
CA ILE A 191 -7.51 12.89 16.58
C ILE A 191 -7.51 13.28 15.09
N GLY A 192 -6.67 12.62 14.30
CA GLY A 192 -6.54 12.87 12.88
C GLY A 192 -7.77 12.39 12.10
N GLN A 193 -8.11 13.13 11.05
CA GLN A 193 -9.31 12.92 10.24
C GLN A 193 -9.07 13.41 8.82
N MET A 194 -7.81 13.33 8.36
CA MET A 194 -7.37 13.85 7.09
C MET A 194 -6.52 12.83 6.34
N VAL A 195 -6.63 12.86 5.01
CA VAL A 195 -5.63 12.31 4.09
C VAL A 195 -4.93 13.49 3.42
N ALA A 196 -3.62 13.61 3.58
CA ALA A 196 -2.84 14.65 2.91
C ALA A 196 -2.51 14.24 1.48
N LEU A 197 -2.59 15.19 0.54
CA LEU A 197 -2.10 15.05 -0.82
C LEU A 197 -0.73 15.71 -0.94
N VAL A 198 0.27 14.95 -1.36
CA VAL A 198 1.64 15.43 -1.58
C VAL A 198 2.04 15.23 -3.02
N ASN A 199 2.63 16.27 -3.61
CA ASN A 199 3.24 16.19 -4.93
C ASN A 199 4.57 15.41 -4.85
N PRO A 200 4.71 14.26 -5.54
CA PRO A 200 5.92 13.43 -5.43
C PRO A 200 7.17 14.07 -6.07
N LYS A 201 6.99 15.06 -6.97
CA LYS A 201 8.09 15.73 -7.67
C LYS A 201 8.63 16.92 -6.89
N SER A 202 7.74 17.83 -6.45
CA SER A 202 8.16 18.98 -5.64
C SER A 202 8.34 18.64 -4.16
N MET A 203 7.77 17.53 -3.69
CA MET A 203 7.68 17.17 -2.27
C MET A 203 7.01 18.27 -1.44
N GLU A 204 5.92 18.82 -1.97
CA GLU A 204 5.08 19.81 -1.31
C GLU A 204 3.70 19.20 -1.01
N LYS A 205 3.18 19.49 0.19
CA LYS A 205 1.79 19.20 0.51
C LYS A 205 0.88 20.16 -0.25
N GLU A 206 0.03 19.62 -1.12
CA GLU A 206 -0.85 20.41 -1.99
C GLU A 206 -2.18 20.73 -1.29
N SER A 207 -2.79 19.74 -0.63
CA SER A 207 -4.09 19.87 0.02
C SER A 207 -4.34 18.71 1.00
N GLU A 208 -5.51 18.71 1.62
CA GLU A 208 -5.98 17.65 2.51
C GLU A 208 -7.43 17.29 2.20
N ILE A 209 -7.79 16.05 2.44
CA ILE A 209 -9.12 15.49 2.20
C ILE A 209 -9.68 15.04 3.55
N PRO A 210 -10.81 15.62 4.00
CA PRO A 210 -11.50 15.15 5.21
C PRO A 210 -11.99 13.71 5.05
N VAL A 211 -11.67 12.88 6.03
CA VAL A 211 -12.11 11.48 6.15
C VAL A 211 -12.56 11.20 7.59
N LYS A 212 -13.10 10.02 7.87
CA LYS A 212 -13.41 9.62 9.25
C LYS A 212 -12.17 9.59 10.14
N LEU A 213 -12.43 9.71 11.44
CA LEU A 213 -11.46 9.70 12.52
C LEU A 213 -10.47 8.51 12.43
N ASN A 214 -9.20 8.80 12.67
CA ASN A 214 -8.08 7.87 12.75
C ASN A 214 -7.82 7.07 11.45
N PRO A 215 -7.60 7.72 10.29
CA PRO A 215 -7.07 7.02 9.12
C PRO A 215 -5.66 6.50 9.46
N TYR A 216 -5.45 5.19 9.34
CA TYR A 216 -4.29 4.52 9.95
C TYR A 216 -3.51 3.64 8.96
N THR A 217 -3.68 2.32 9.00
CA THR A 217 -2.84 1.30 8.31
C THR A 217 -3.22 1.05 6.86
N ILE A 218 -4.49 1.22 6.49
CA ILE A 218 -4.96 0.84 5.15
C ILE A 218 -5.19 2.10 4.32
N ILE A 219 -4.40 2.21 3.26
CA ILE A 219 -4.66 3.08 2.13
C ILE A 219 -4.08 2.46 0.86
N PHE A 220 -4.85 2.40 -0.23
CA PHE A 220 -4.39 1.81 -1.49
C PHE A 220 -5.08 2.40 -2.72
N ASP A 221 -4.38 2.41 -3.84
CA ASP A 221 -4.94 2.68 -5.16
C ASP A 221 -5.87 1.53 -5.58
N GLY A 222 -7.13 1.84 -5.83
CA GLY A 222 -8.15 0.87 -6.22
C GLY A 222 -8.10 0.45 -7.70
N LYS A 223 -7.28 1.13 -8.53
CA LYS A 223 -7.20 0.94 -9.99
C LYS A 223 -8.54 1.12 -10.73
N ASP A 224 -9.48 1.82 -10.10
CA ASP A 224 -10.84 2.07 -10.58
C ASP A 224 -11.20 3.57 -10.52
N GLY A 225 -10.19 4.44 -10.40
CA GLY A 225 -10.38 5.88 -10.21
C GLY A 225 -10.60 6.31 -8.76
N TYR A 226 -10.43 5.39 -7.80
CA TYR A 226 -10.54 5.68 -6.38
C TYR A 226 -9.30 5.26 -5.59
N VAL A 227 -9.01 6.01 -4.54
CA VAL A 227 -8.14 5.58 -3.44
C VAL A 227 -9.04 5.12 -2.30
N TYR A 228 -8.74 3.97 -1.72
CA TYR A 228 -9.49 3.43 -0.58
C TYR A 228 -8.71 3.65 0.70
N VAL A 229 -9.41 4.00 1.78
CA VAL A 229 -8.82 4.27 3.10
C VAL A 229 -9.68 3.66 4.20
N VAL A 230 -9.06 3.02 5.19
CA VAL A 230 -9.73 2.62 6.42
C VAL A 230 -9.40 3.60 7.54
N SER A 231 -10.45 4.14 8.13
CA SER A 231 -10.41 4.94 9.35
C SER A 231 -10.77 4.04 10.54
N ASN A 232 -9.91 3.97 11.56
CA ASN A 232 -10.09 3.10 12.73
C ASN A 232 -11.07 3.68 13.77
N GLY A 233 -11.59 4.88 13.53
CA GLY A 233 -12.54 5.51 14.45
C GLY A 233 -11.94 5.77 15.83
N ASN A 234 -12.75 5.57 16.87
CA ASN A 234 -12.35 5.76 18.27
C ASN A 234 -12.38 4.46 19.08
N TYR A 235 -12.23 3.32 18.42
CA TYR A 235 -12.32 1.99 19.04
C TYR A 235 -13.67 1.83 19.75
N ALA A 236 -14.75 1.84 18.96
CA ALA A 236 -16.11 1.66 19.44
C ALA A 236 -16.19 0.44 20.40
N GLY A 237 -16.93 0.60 21.50
CA GLY A 237 -17.00 -0.40 22.57
C GLY A 237 -15.93 -0.25 23.67
N THR A 238 -14.99 0.70 23.55
CA THR A 238 -14.01 0.99 24.61
C THR A 238 -14.73 1.19 25.97
N PRO A 239 -14.30 0.51 27.05
CA PRO A 239 -14.89 0.71 28.37
C PRO A 239 -14.89 2.18 28.80
N GLY A 240 -16.07 2.72 29.10
CA GLY A 240 -16.27 4.11 29.48
C GLY A 240 -16.57 5.08 28.33
N LEU A 241 -16.54 4.63 27.07
CA LEU A 241 -16.98 5.41 25.90
C LEU A 241 -18.47 5.14 25.62
N PRO A 242 -19.37 6.14 25.75
CA PRO A 242 -20.79 5.97 25.47
C PRO A 242 -21.07 5.59 24.01
N GLU A 243 -22.12 4.79 23.77
CA GLU A 243 -22.47 4.28 22.44
C GLU A 243 -22.78 5.40 21.44
N GLU A 244 -23.41 6.47 21.88
CA GLU A 244 -23.69 7.65 21.05
C GLU A 244 -22.43 8.40 20.57
N GLN A 245 -21.27 8.10 21.15
CA GLN A 245 -19.97 8.66 20.75
C GLN A 245 -19.16 7.69 19.89
N TRP A 246 -19.63 6.46 19.65
CA TRP A 246 -18.86 5.47 18.90
C TRP A 246 -18.68 5.89 17.44
N VAL A 247 -17.43 5.81 16.99
CA VAL A 247 -17.04 5.92 15.60
C VAL A 247 -16.45 4.56 15.22
N TYR A 248 -17.19 3.81 14.42
CA TYR A 248 -16.77 2.49 13.96
C TYR A 248 -15.67 2.57 12.90
N GLN A 249 -14.87 1.52 12.84
CA GLN A 249 -13.91 1.36 11.76
C GLN A 249 -14.63 1.29 10.41
N THR A 250 -14.18 2.09 9.45
CA THR A 250 -14.92 2.33 8.20
C THR A 250 -13.97 2.41 7.01
N LEU A 251 -14.26 1.61 5.98
CA LEU A 251 -13.69 1.76 4.64
C LEU A 251 -14.40 2.89 3.91
N GLN A 252 -13.62 3.80 3.36
CA GLN A 252 -14.08 4.90 2.51
C GLN A 252 -13.34 4.83 1.18
N ARG A 253 -13.92 5.45 0.15
CA ARG A 253 -13.27 5.68 -1.14
C ARG A 253 -13.19 7.17 -1.43
N ILE A 254 -12.08 7.58 -2.02
CA ILE A 254 -11.76 8.95 -2.41
C ILE A 254 -11.65 8.98 -3.92
N ASP A 255 -12.51 9.75 -4.57
CA ASP A 255 -12.43 9.96 -6.03
C ASP A 255 -11.16 10.74 -6.38
N VAL A 256 -10.29 10.19 -7.23
CA VAL A 256 -8.97 10.78 -7.51
C VAL A 256 -9.02 12.06 -8.35
N GLN A 257 -10.17 12.38 -8.95
CA GLN A 257 -10.37 13.59 -9.76
C GLN A 257 -11.00 14.72 -8.94
N THR A 258 -11.97 14.37 -8.08
CA THR A 258 -12.79 15.36 -7.36
C THR A 258 -12.45 15.47 -5.88
N ASN A 259 -11.66 14.53 -5.33
CA ASN A 259 -11.39 14.37 -3.90
C ASN A 259 -12.65 14.16 -3.04
N GLN A 260 -13.78 13.80 -3.66
CA GLN A 260 -15.00 13.47 -2.92
C GLN A 260 -14.84 12.14 -2.21
N VAL A 261 -15.32 12.09 -0.97
CA VAL A 261 -15.23 10.91 -0.11
C VAL A 261 -16.60 10.27 0.05
N GLU A 262 -16.66 8.96 -0.12
CA GLU A 262 -17.85 8.16 0.13
C GLU A 262 -17.53 7.03 1.11
N GLU A 263 -18.42 6.79 2.07
CA GLU A 263 -18.36 5.59 2.91
C GLU A 263 -18.76 4.36 2.11
N VAL A 264 -18.01 3.27 2.28
CA VAL A 264 -18.25 2.00 1.60
C VAL A 264 -18.94 1.02 2.55
N CYS A 265 -18.27 0.68 3.65
CA CYS A 265 -18.77 -0.25 4.67
C CYS A 265 -17.90 -0.18 5.93
N ASN A 266 -18.31 -0.86 7.01
CA ASN A 266 -17.40 -1.11 8.12
C ASN A 266 -16.28 -2.08 7.70
N ALA A 267 -15.06 -1.79 8.11
CA ALA A 267 -13.88 -2.56 7.77
C ALA A 267 -12.73 -2.22 8.72
N THR A 268 -11.86 -3.20 8.99
CA THR A 268 -10.58 -3.02 9.70
C THR A 268 -9.43 -3.17 8.71
N TYR A 269 -9.52 -4.21 7.88
CA TYR A 269 -8.59 -4.47 6.78
C TYR A 269 -9.38 -4.69 5.49
N ALA A 270 -8.80 -4.27 4.37
CA ALA A 270 -9.41 -4.43 3.06
C ALA A 270 -8.33 -4.68 2.00
N ALA A 271 -8.62 -5.58 1.07
CA ALA A 271 -7.80 -5.83 -0.10
C ALA A 271 -8.73 -5.95 -1.33
N LYS A 272 -8.33 -5.35 -2.45
CA LYS A 272 -9.18 -5.23 -3.65
C LYS A 272 -8.56 -5.94 -4.84
N LYS A 273 -9.39 -6.64 -5.61
CA LYS A 273 -9.06 -7.16 -6.94
C LYS A 273 -10.28 -7.05 -7.86
N GLY A 274 -10.06 -6.46 -9.03
CA GLY A 274 -11.15 -6.15 -9.96
C GLY A 274 -12.22 -5.28 -9.28
N ASP A 275 -13.48 -5.70 -9.36
CA ASP A 275 -14.61 -5.01 -8.73
C ASP A 275 -14.86 -5.47 -7.28
N ASN A 276 -14.10 -6.42 -6.76
CA ASN A 276 -14.33 -7.02 -5.44
C ASN A 276 -13.35 -6.49 -4.41
N ILE A 277 -13.89 -6.07 -3.26
CA ILE A 277 -13.12 -5.75 -2.05
C ILE A 277 -13.38 -6.87 -1.04
N TYR A 278 -12.34 -7.60 -0.69
CA TYR A 278 -12.36 -8.53 0.42
C TYR A 278 -12.13 -7.74 1.70
N VAL A 279 -13.08 -7.82 2.62
CA VAL A 279 -13.13 -7.04 3.85
C VAL A 279 -13.03 -7.96 5.04
N LEU A 280 -12.13 -7.61 5.94
CA LEU A 280 -12.02 -8.16 7.28
C LEU A 280 -12.45 -7.06 8.26
N TYR A 281 -13.58 -7.25 8.91
CA TYR A 281 -14.04 -6.35 9.97
C TYR A 281 -13.81 -7.01 11.32
N ALA A 282 -12.97 -6.38 12.14
CA ALA A 282 -12.56 -6.83 13.47
C ALA A 282 -12.49 -5.63 14.42
N GLU A 283 -13.61 -5.34 15.09
CA GLU A 283 -13.69 -4.22 16.04
C GLU A 283 -13.13 -4.65 17.40
N TYR A 284 -12.08 -3.98 17.87
CA TYR A 284 -11.26 -4.49 18.98
C TYR A 284 -12.04 -4.78 20.27
N TYR A 285 -13.00 -3.91 20.61
CA TYR A 285 -13.84 -4.06 21.80
C TYR A 285 -15.23 -4.65 21.52
N LEU A 286 -15.54 -4.99 20.27
CA LEU A 286 -16.83 -5.54 19.83
C LEU A 286 -16.61 -6.79 18.96
N PRO A 287 -15.95 -7.85 19.47
CA PRO A 287 -15.62 -9.03 18.70
C PRO A 287 -16.85 -9.78 18.14
N GLU A 288 -18.03 -9.59 18.75
CA GLU A 288 -19.30 -10.12 18.25
C GLU A 288 -19.73 -9.52 16.90
N ARG A 289 -19.10 -8.42 16.47
CA ARG A 289 -19.31 -7.80 15.15
C ARG A 289 -18.33 -8.27 14.09
N ASN A 290 -17.37 -9.11 14.47
CA ASN A 290 -16.36 -9.59 13.55
C ASN A 290 -17.03 -10.26 12.34
N SER A 291 -16.52 -9.99 11.14
CA SER A 291 -17.03 -10.62 9.92
C SER A 291 -15.99 -10.56 8.81
N CYS A 292 -16.08 -11.52 7.89
CA CYS A 292 -15.32 -11.50 6.64
C CYS A 292 -16.26 -11.62 5.45
N PHE A 293 -16.20 -10.67 4.53
CA PHE A 293 -17.14 -10.58 3.42
C PHE A 293 -16.48 -9.99 2.17
N VAL A 294 -17.07 -10.25 1.02
CA VAL A 294 -16.76 -9.58 -0.23
C VAL A 294 -17.79 -8.49 -0.48
N TYR A 295 -17.30 -7.29 -0.81
CA TYR A 295 -18.10 -6.16 -1.27
C TYR A 295 -17.80 -5.90 -2.74
N ASN A 296 -18.81 -5.96 -3.60
CA ASN A 296 -18.65 -5.61 -5.01
C ASN A 296 -18.93 -4.12 -5.23
N VAL A 297 -17.96 -3.37 -5.76
CA VAL A 297 -18.05 -1.90 -5.86
C VAL A 297 -19.01 -1.41 -6.95
N LYS A 298 -19.34 -2.26 -7.93
CA LYS A 298 -20.30 -1.92 -9.00
C LYS A 298 -21.73 -2.20 -8.57
N THR A 299 -22.00 -3.38 -8.03
CA THR A 299 -23.36 -3.79 -7.63
C THR A 299 -23.71 -3.32 -6.22
N LYS A 300 -22.71 -2.93 -5.42
CA LYS A 300 -22.82 -2.62 -3.98
C LYS A 300 -23.29 -3.81 -3.15
N GLU A 301 -23.21 -5.01 -3.70
CA GLU A 301 -23.58 -6.24 -3.00
C GLU A 301 -22.52 -6.60 -1.96
N LYS A 302 -22.99 -6.98 -0.77
CA LYS A 302 -22.18 -7.55 0.31
C LYS A 302 -22.55 -9.01 0.46
N LYS A 303 -21.55 -9.90 0.36
CA LYS A 303 -21.70 -11.35 0.52
C LYS A 303 -20.69 -11.87 1.53
N GLU A 304 -21.14 -12.69 2.48
CA GLU A 304 -20.25 -13.42 3.39
C GLU A 304 -19.20 -14.20 2.60
N PHE A 305 -17.94 -14.13 3.03
CA PHE A 305 -16.81 -14.75 2.33
C PHE A 305 -16.40 -16.05 3.02
N ILE A 306 -16.13 -15.99 4.33
CA ILE A 306 -15.81 -17.12 5.18
C ILE A 306 -16.46 -16.93 6.56
N ASN A 307 -16.56 -18.01 7.33
CA ASN A 307 -16.85 -17.90 8.76
C ASN A 307 -15.62 -17.33 9.48
N ILE A 308 -15.77 -16.15 10.08
CA ILE A 308 -14.68 -15.46 10.77
C ILE A 308 -14.24 -16.18 12.05
N GLU A 309 -15.06 -17.05 12.63
CA GLU A 309 -14.73 -17.82 13.83
C GLU A 309 -13.51 -18.74 13.62
N ASP A 310 -13.20 -19.10 12.38
CA ASP A 310 -12.00 -19.85 12.02
C ASP A 310 -10.70 -19.00 12.16
N ILE A 311 -10.84 -17.68 12.34
CA ILE A 311 -9.75 -16.69 12.46
C ILE A 311 -9.89 -15.98 13.82
N PRO A 312 -9.41 -16.59 14.93
CA PRO A 312 -9.66 -16.07 16.28
C PRO A 312 -8.93 -14.76 16.60
N SER A 313 -7.89 -14.39 15.86
CA SER A 313 -7.17 -13.12 16.01
C SER A 313 -6.98 -12.45 14.65
N PRO A 314 -8.01 -11.86 14.05
CA PRO A 314 -7.91 -11.29 12.71
C PRO A 314 -6.94 -10.11 12.67
N GLY A 315 -5.85 -10.22 11.89
CA GLY A 315 -4.75 -9.25 11.87
C GLY A 315 -4.41 -8.67 10.50
N GLY A 316 -5.12 -9.08 9.44
CA GLY A 316 -4.92 -8.53 8.10
C GLY A 316 -5.52 -9.38 6.99
N ILE A 317 -5.64 -8.78 5.81
CA ILE A 317 -6.13 -9.44 4.60
C ILE A 317 -5.32 -8.98 3.39
N ALA A 318 -4.99 -9.90 2.50
CA ALA A 318 -4.36 -9.62 1.21
C ALA A 318 -5.00 -10.49 0.12
N VAL A 319 -4.92 -10.06 -1.13
CA VAL A 319 -5.44 -10.82 -2.28
C VAL A 319 -4.36 -10.94 -3.34
N ASP A 320 -4.14 -12.17 -3.81
CA ASP A 320 -3.22 -12.44 -4.90
C ASP A 320 -3.68 -11.72 -6.18
N PRO A 321 -2.80 -10.98 -6.87
CA PRO A 321 -3.21 -10.16 -8.00
C PRO A 321 -3.55 -10.97 -9.25
N VAL A 322 -3.34 -12.29 -9.28
CA VAL A 322 -3.55 -13.14 -10.45
C VAL A 322 -4.62 -14.20 -10.18
N SER A 323 -4.44 -15.03 -9.15
CA SER A 323 -5.37 -16.11 -8.80
C SER A 323 -6.61 -15.62 -8.05
N GLU A 324 -6.52 -14.42 -7.46
CA GLU A 324 -7.45 -13.89 -6.47
C GLU A 324 -7.61 -14.77 -5.23
N ASP A 325 -6.63 -15.62 -4.92
CA ASP A 325 -6.58 -16.28 -3.62
C ASP A 325 -6.46 -15.21 -2.52
N VAL A 326 -7.20 -15.40 -1.44
CA VAL A 326 -7.32 -14.47 -0.33
C VAL A 326 -6.57 -15.00 0.87
N TYR A 327 -5.68 -14.17 1.40
CA TYR A 327 -4.78 -14.49 2.50
C TYR A 327 -5.26 -13.72 3.72
N ILE A 328 -5.71 -14.44 4.75
CA ILE A 328 -6.21 -13.87 5.99
C ILE A 328 -5.21 -14.18 7.09
N ILE A 329 -4.69 -13.13 7.72
CA ILE A 329 -3.70 -13.22 8.78
C ILE A 329 -4.44 -13.47 10.11
N ASN A 330 -4.08 -14.56 10.78
CA ASN A 330 -4.40 -14.81 12.18
C ASN A 330 -3.17 -14.43 13.03
N GLN A 331 -3.30 -13.35 13.80
CA GLN A 331 -2.24 -12.65 14.50
C GLN A 331 -2.39 -12.74 16.03
N PRO A 332 -2.25 -13.92 16.65
CA PRO A 332 -2.17 -14.00 18.11
C PRO A 332 -0.91 -13.28 18.61
N TYR A 333 -1.03 -12.61 19.75
CA TYR A 333 0.08 -11.93 20.39
C TYR A 333 1.09 -12.92 21.00
N GLY A 334 2.39 -12.61 20.94
CA GLY A 334 3.45 -13.35 21.64
C GLY A 334 3.71 -14.78 21.12
N SER A 335 3.20 -15.13 19.94
CA SER A 335 3.41 -16.44 19.31
C SER A 335 3.58 -16.30 17.79
N LEU A 336 4.03 -17.38 17.14
CA LEU A 336 4.02 -17.46 15.68
C LEU A 336 2.60 -17.27 15.16
N ASN A 337 2.49 -16.64 14.00
CA ASN A 337 1.21 -16.37 13.38
C ASN A 337 0.88 -17.43 12.32
N ASP A 338 -0.37 -17.41 11.88
CA ASP A 338 -0.81 -18.25 10.78
C ASP A 338 -1.41 -17.35 9.69
N VAL A 339 -1.25 -17.74 8.43
CA VAL A 339 -2.00 -17.19 7.32
C VAL A 339 -2.87 -18.28 6.71
N TYR A 340 -4.17 -18.02 6.67
CA TYR A 340 -5.18 -18.89 6.06
C TYR A 340 -5.39 -18.43 4.62
N ILE A 341 -5.25 -19.36 3.67
CA ILE A 341 -5.38 -19.09 2.24
C ILE A 341 -6.68 -19.71 1.75
N TYR A 342 -7.53 -18.88 1.17
CA TYR A 342 -8.80 -19.25 0.58
C TYR A 342 -8.79 -18.96 -0.92
N SER A 343 -9.52 -19.73 -1.72
CA SER A 343 -9.82 -19.33 -3.10
C SER A 343 -10.68 -18.06 -3.12
N LYS A 344 -10.79 -17.40 -4.27
CA LYS A 344 -11.72 -16.29 -4.52
C LYS A 344 -13.19 -16.54 -4.16
N ASP A 345 -13.59 -17.83 -4.09
CA ASP A 345 -14.95 -18.26 -3.74
C ASP A 345 -15.12 -18.63 -2.26
N GLY A 346 -14.11 -18.39 -1.42
CA GLY A 346 -14.15 -18.65 0.03
C GLY A 346 -13.83 -20.09 0.43
N GLN A 347 -13.40 -20.95 -0.51
CA GLN A 347 -12.97 -22.31 -0.19
C GLN A 347 -11.58 -22.32 0.46
N PHE A 348 -11.45 -22.92 1.64
CA PHE A 348 -10.16 -23.09 2.30
C PHE A 348 -9.22 -23.93 1.46
N LYS A 349 -7.99 -23.44 1.24
CA LYS A 349 -6.94 -24.15 0.51
C LYS A 349 -5.91 -24.70 1.47
N LYS A 350 -5.33 -23.84 2.30
CA LYS A 350 -4.27 -24.22 3.24
C LYS A 350 -4.04 -23.17 4.31
N LYS A 351 -3.27 -23.59 5.32
CA LYS A 351 -2.70 -22.73 6.35
C LYS A 351 -1.18 -22.76 6.24
N ILE A 352 -0.53 -21.63 6.43
CA ILE A 352 0.92 -21.51 6.53
C ILE A 352 1.29 -20.82 7.84
N GLU A 353 2.32 -21.32 8.52
CA GLU A 353 2.89 -20.69 9.71
C GLU A 353 3.84 -19.56 9.27
N THR A 354 3.80 -18.45 9.99
CA THR A 354 4.59 -17.25 9.73
C THR A 354 5.31 -16.80 11.00
N GLY A 355 6.13 -15.76 10.88
CA GLY A 355 6.83 -15.17 12.01
C GLY A 355 5.90 -14.49 13.02
N ILE A 356 6.50 -13.74 13.93
CA ILE A 356 5.78 -13.07 15.02
C ILE A 356 5.18 -11.76 14.52
N TYR A 357 3.89 -11.56 14.81
CA TYR A 357 3.15 -10.33 14.51
C TYR A 357 3.21 -9.98 13.01
N THR A 358 2.69 -10.89 12.18
CA THR A 358 2.56 -10.71 10.73
C THR A 358 1.57 -9.58 10.45
N THR A 359 1.98 -8.54 9.73
CA THR A 359 1.12 -7.37 9.44
C THR A 359 0.87 -7.18 7.95
N ASN A 360 1.68 -7.79 7.08
CA ASN A 360 1.54 -7.58 5.65
C ASN A 360 2.03 -8.74 4.79
N ILE A 361 1.48 -8.81 3.58
CA ILE A 361 1.85 -9.74 2.52
C ILE A 361 2.05 -8.92 1.24
N ARG A 362 3.25 -8.97 0.66
CA ARG A 362 3.63 -8.24 -0.55
C ARG A 362 3.87 -9.22 -1.70
N PHE A 363 2.91 -9.33 -2.60
CA PHE A 363 3.04 -10.19 -3.77
C PHE A 363 4.11 -9.66 -4.73
N LEU A 364 4.90 -10.58 -5.27
CA LEU A 364 5.78 -10.34 -6.40
C LEU A 364 5.16 -11.01 -7.62
N ALA A 365 4.62 -10.18 -8.51
CA ALA A 365 4.00 -10.59 -9.77
C ALA A 365 4.73 -9.93 -10.96
N GLU A 366 4.46 -10.43 -12.16
CA GLU A 366 5.05 -9.94 -13.43
C GLU A 366 4.95 -8.43 -13.63
#